data_AF-A0A4S9JP96-F1
#
_entry.id   AF-A0A4S9JP96-F1
#
_cell.length_a   1.000
_cell.length_b   1.000
_cell.length_c   1.000
_cell.angle_alpha   90.00
_cell.angle_beta   90.00
_cell.angle_gamma   90.00
#
_symmetry.space_group_name_H-M   'P 1'
#
loop_
_entity.id
_entity.type
_entity.pdbx_description
1 polymer ?
#
loop_
_entity_poly.entity_id
_entity_poly.type
_entity_poly.pdbx_seq_one_letter_code
_entity_poly.pdbx_strand_id
1 'polypeptide(L)'
;MPSMDTSIASILPGLTSSLESAIPALPTSDSILPPANGITLLDAKNELFLSYLQTLALRNLAVIRSAKHGKTNAGDLDAQLVKDLVKHRVYLEKGVRPLEDRLKYQIDKVVRAAEDEARGAVQKAAIAKQATSAPKNDEDSDDDEDASDSASEADSDDGLAFRPNPGNLTRPTDSTEAPSSSRGAEATNDGIYRPPRINATTMPAPPSPRREKGDRKPMRSNTIDEYVADELSGAPTAQPSIGSTITAGGRRDKSARERREEAERTAYEESNLVRLPKESKKERAKKDGRNNRGGFGGEEFDLLGQGISRIERLTKKGERSGAGGVGGALERSRKRKVDDNDGGRGGAGGDIGREFERRKKRAMRRN
;
A
#
# COMPACT_ATOMS: atom_id res chain seq x y z
N MET A 1 49.25 -23.71 -28.99
CA MET A 1 48.88 -22.75 -27.92
C MET A 1 50.17 -22.27 -27.31
N PRO A 2 50.53 -20.98 -27.41
CA PRO A 2 51.82 -20.50 -26.90
C PRO A 2 51.83 -20.65 -25.36
N SER A 3 52.85 -21.29 -24.82
CA SER A 3 53.14 -21.34 -23.40
C SER A 3 53.44 -19.91 -22.94
N MET A 4 52.59 -19.37 -22.07
CA MET A 4 52.85 -18.09 -21.41
C MET A 4 54.04 -18.30 -20.47
N ASP A 5 55.17 -17.65 -20.76
CA ASP A 5 56.35 -17.69 -19.90
C ASP A 5 56.02 -17.03 -18.55
N THR A 6 55.98 -17.83 -17.49
CA THR A 6 55.55 -17.43 -16.14
C THR A 6 56.66 -16.72 -15.34
N SER A 7 57.64 -16.11 -16.02
CA SER A 7 58.73 -15.41 -15.35
C SER A 7 58.24 -14.08 -14.74
N ILE A 8 58.68 -13.74 -13.54
CA ILE A 8 58.23 -12.50 -12.85
C ILE A 8 58.53 -11.25 -13.67
N ALA A 9 59.65 -11.26 -14.41
CA ALA A 9 60.06 -10.15 -15.27
C ALA A 9 59.11 -9.92 -16.47
N SER A 10 58.51 -10.97 -17.02
CA SER A 10 57.55 -10.86 -18.14
C SER A 10 56.14 -10.46 -17.67
N ILE A 11 55.79 -10.72 -16.40
CA ILE A 11 54.46 -10.43 -15.83
C ILE A 11 54.38 -9.00 -15.27
N LEU A 12 55.48 -8.47 -14.73
CA LEU A 12 55.57 -7.12 -14.16
C LEU A 12 55.03 -6.01 -15.09
N PRO A 13 55.44 -5.89 -16.36
CA PRO A 13 54.96 -4.83 -17.24
C PRO A 13 53.46 -4.93 -17.56
N GLY A 14 52.93 -6.15 -17.64
CA GLY A 14 51.48 -6.36 -17.78
C GLY A 14 50.71 -5.96 -16.53
N LEU A 15 51.28 -6.21 -15.35
CA LEU A 15 50.68 -5.85 -14.07
C LEU A 15 50.73 -4.33 -13.83
N THR A 16 51.83 -3.66 -14.18
CA THR A 16 51.93 -2.19 -14.12
C THR A 16 50.97 -1.52 -15.09
N SER A 17 50.87 -2.00 -16.34
CA SER A 17 49.91 -1.48 -17.32
C SER A 17 48.46 -1.68 -16.87
N SER A 18 48.16 -2.83 -16.24
CA SER A 18 46.84 -3.09 -15.67
C SER A 18 46.54 -2.19 -14.46
N LEU A 19 47.54 -1.88 -13.63
CA LEU A 19 47.38 -0.97 -12.49
C LEU A 19 47.22 0.47 -12.94
N GLU A 20 48.06 0.96 -13.87
CA GLU A 20 47.94 2.31 -14.43
C GLU A 20 46.60 2.53 -15.13
N SER A 21 46.07 1.52 -15.82
CA SER A 21 44.74 1.59 -16.42
C SER A 21 43.60 1.50 -15.39
N ALA A 22 43.84 0.92 -14.21
CA ALA A 22 42.84 0.82 -13.14
C ALA A 22 42.78 2.06 -12.24
N ILE A 23 43.87 2.81 -12.08
CA ILE A 23 43.94 4.06 -11.29
C ILE A 23 42.86 5.09 -11.67
N PRO A 24 42.61 5.42 -12.95
CA PRO A 24 41.56 6.37 -13.32
C PRO A 24 40.14 5.83 -13.14
N ALA A 25 39.98 4.52 -12.92
CA ALA A 25 38.69 3.88 -12.64
C ALA A 25 38.40 3.79 -11.13
N LEU A 26 39.36 4.11 -10.26
CA LEU A 26 39.07 4.26 -8.83
C LEU A 26 38.28 5.55 -8.62
N PRO A 27 37.23 5.52 -7.78
CA PRO A 27 36.47 6.71 -7.45
C PRO A 27 37.38 7.72 -6.75
N THR A 28 37.58 8.88 -7.37
CA THR A 28 38.14 10.06 -6.69
C THR A 28 37.16 10.52 -5.60
N SER A 29 37.68 11.11 -4.52
CA SER A 29 36.91 11.56 -3.34
C SER A 29 35.75 12.50 -3.64
N ASP A 30 35.68 13.05 -4.84
CA ASP A 30 34.59 13.90 -5.33
C ASP A 30 33.29 13.11 -5.60
N SER A 31 33.36 11.79 -5.77
CA SER A 31 32.20 10.88 -5.85
C SER A 31 31.44 10.73 -4.52
N ILE A 32 32.01 11.21 -3.42
CA ILE A 32 31.39 11.19 -2.08
C ILE A 32 30.57 12.46 -1.85
N LEU A 33 30.72 13.48 -2.70
CA LEU A 33 29.88 14.69 -2.63
C LEU A 33 28.49 14.37 -3.15
N PRO A 34 27.41 14.82 -2.48
CA PRO A 34 26.07 14.71 -3.03
C PRO A 34 26.02 15.42 -4.39
N PRO A 35 25.43 14.80 -5.43
CA PRO A 35 25.38 15.37 -6.76
C PRO A 35 24.74 16.77 -6.72
N ALA A 36 25.30 17.70 -7.50
CA ALA A 36 24.83 19.09 -7.56
C ALA A 36 23.34 19.21 -7.93
N ASN A 37 22.80 18.21 -8.66
CA ASN A 37 21.40 18.11 -9.02
C ASN A 37 20.94 16.65 -8.87
N GLY A 38 19.94 16.40 -8.02
CA GLY A 38 19.25 15.12 -7.97
C GLY A 38 18.99 14.58 -6.56
N ILE A 39 18.28 13.46 -6.51
CA ILE A 39 17.98 12.74 -5.26
C ILE A 39 19.13 11.78 -5.01
N THR A 40 19.89 12.00 -3.93
CA THR A 40 21.07 11.20 -3.54
C THR A 40 20.78 9.70 -3.41
N LEU A 41 19.54 9.32 -3.07
CA LEU A 41 19.10 7.93 -2.98
C LEU A 41 19.19 7.18 -4.32
N LEU A 42 18.89 7.84 -5.43
CA LEU A 42 18.89 7.20 -6.75
C LEU A 42 20.31 6.85 -7.19
N ASP A 43 21.28 7.70 -6.85
CA ASP A 43 22.68 7.47 -7.17
C ASP A 43 23.25 6.31 -6.34
N ALA A 44 23.01 6.34 -5.01
CA ALA A 44 23.36 5.24 -4.12
C ALA A 44 22.71 3.91 -4.54
N LYS A 45 21.48 3.93 -5.08
CA LYS A 45 20.82 2.75 -5.63
C LYS A 45 21.56 2.20 -6.86
N ASN A 46 22.00 3.08 -7.75
CA ASN A 46 22.76 2.69 -8.94
C ASN A 46 24.13 2.10 -8.56
N GLU A 47 24.84 2.70 -7.60
CA GLU A 47 26.09 2.16 -7.06
C GLU A 47 25.91 0.80 -6.38
N LEU A 48 24.82 0.62 -5.60
CA LEU A 48 24.49 -0.67 -4.99
C LEU A 48 24.16 -1.74 -6.02
N PHE A 49 23.50 -1.40 -7.12
CA PHE A 49 23.28 -2.34 -8.22
C PHE A 49 24.57 -2.67 -8.96
N LEU A 50 25.42 -1.68 -9.21
CA LEU A 50 26.70 -1.88 -9.90
C LEU A 50 27.60 -2.81 -9.07
N SER A 51 27.75 -2.52 -7.77
CA SER A 51 28.50 -3.38 -6.85
C SER A 51 27.92 -4.80 -6.79
N TYR A 52 26.59 -4.96 -6.73
CA TYR A 52 25.95 -6.27 -6.78
C TYR A 52 26.28 -7.05 -8.07
N LEU A 53 26.20 -6.38 -9.24
CA LEU A 53 26.55 -7.00 -10.52
C LEU A 53 28.03 -7.37 -10.60
N GLN A 54 28.93 -6.53 -10.07
CA GLN A 54 30.35 -6.81 -10.02
C GLN A 54 30.66 -8.04 -9.17
N THR A 55 30.11 -8.14 -7.95
CA THR A 55 30.30 -9.32 -7.08
C THR A 55 29.70 -10.59 -7.71
N LEU A 56 28.58 -10.46 -8.43
CA LEU A 56 27.95 -11.56 -9.15
C LEU A 56 28.80 -12.03 -10.33
N ALA A 57 29.35 -11.11 -11.11
CA ALA A 57 30.27 -11.42 -12.21
C ALA A 57 31.54 -12.11 -11.69
N LEU A 58 32.14 -11.61 -10.60
CA LEU A 58 33.29 -12.22 -9.96
C LEU A 58 33.00 -13.65 -9.49
N ARG A 59 31.83 -13.89 -8.89
CA ARG A 59 31.39 -15.24 -8.51
C ARG A 59 31.25 -16.16 -9.73
N ASN A 60 30.64 -15.69 -10.82
CA ASN A 60 30.50 -16.48 -12.03
C ASN A 60 31.87 -16.83 -12.64
N LEU A 61 32.82 -15.88 -12.64
CA LEU A 61 34.20 -16.14 -13.05
C LEU A 61 34.91 -17.14 -12.14
N ALA A 62 34.71 -17.06 -10.82
CA ALA A 62 35.25 -18.03 -9.87
C ALA A 62 34.69 -19.45 -10.13
N VAL A 63 33.40 -19.56 -10.38
CA VAL A 63 32.74 -20.84 -10.75
C VAL A 63 33.32 -21.40 -12.05
N ILE A 64 33.43 -20.59 -13.11
CA ILE A 64 34.02 -21.00 -14.40
C ILE A 64 35.49 -21.42 -14.22
N ARG A 65 36.26 -20.70 -13.41
CA ARG A 65 37.66 -21.02 -13.10
C ARG A 65 37.77 -22.34 -12.35
N SER A 66 36.92 -22.57 -11.36
CA SER A 66 36.89 -23.82 -10.58
C SER A 66 36.55 -25.03 -11.45
N ALA A 67 35.63 -24.87 -12.42
CA ALA A 67 35.28 -25.89 -13.40
C ALA A 67 36.41 -26.20 -14.39
N LYS A 68 37.20 -25.19 -14.80
CA LYS A 68 38.29 -25.34 -15.77
C LYS A 68 39.60 -25.85 -15.16
N HIS A 69 39.95 -25.44 -13.95
CA HIS A 69 41.24 -25.76 -13.31
C HIS A 69 41.19 -26.84 -12.24
N GLY A 70 40.01 -27.41 -11.93
CA GLY A 70 39.87 -28.53 -11.00
C GLY A 70 40.32 -28.18 -9.58
N LYS A 71 39.39 -27.67 -8.75
CA LYS A 71 39.54 -27.40 -7.31
C LYS A 71 40.87 -26.74 -6.92
N THR A 72 40.93 -25.42 -7.08
CA THR A 72 41.81 -24.59 -6.26
C THR A 72 41.04 -24.09 -5.04
N ASN A 73 41.75 -23.75 -3.96
CA ASN A 73 41.28 -23.37 -2.61
C ASN A 73 40.43 -22.08 -2.58
N ALA A 74 39.36 -22.01 -3.39
CA ALA A 74 38.51 -20.85 -3.60
C ALA A 74 37.34 -20.75 -2.61
N GLY A 75 37.17 -21.73 -1.72
CA GLY A 75 36.03 -21.77 -0.79
C GLY A 75 35.90 -20.53 0.08
N ASP A 76 37.02 -19.96 0.56
CA ASP A 76 37.00 -18.76 1.40
C ASP A 76 36.60 -17.50 0.61
N LEU A 77 37.11 -17.34 -0.62
CA LEU A 77 36.73 -16.23 -1.49
C LEU A 77 35.28 -16.36 -1.96
N ASP A 78 34.84 -17.56 -2.33
CA ASP A 78 33.45 -17.82 -2.71
C ASP A 78 32.49 -17.55 -1.55
N ALA A 79 32.86 -17.93 -0.32
CA ALA A 79 32.08 -17.64 0.88
C ALA A 79 31.99 -16.13 1.15
N GLN A 80 33.08 -15.38 0.96
CA GLN A 80 33.09 -13.92 1.08
C GLN A 80 32.22 -13.25 0.01
N LEU A 81 32.35 -13.66 -1.26
CA LEU A 81 31.52 -13.16 -2.36
C LEU A 81 30.04 -13.42 -2.13
N VAL A 82 29.67 -14.62 -1.63
CA VAL A 82 28.29 -14.94 -1.27
C VAL A 82 27.81 -14.08 -0.11
N LYS A 83 28.64 -13.86 0.92
CA LYS A 83 28.30 -13.00 2.05
C LYS A 83 28.06 -11.56 1.59
N ASP A 84 28.89 -11.03 0.71
CA ASP A 84 28.75 -9.68 0.17
C ASP A 84 27.54 -9.55 -0.75
N LEU A 85 27.25 -10.55 -1.60
CA LEU A 85 25.99 -10.61 -2.36
C LEU A 85 24.75 -10.57 -1.47
N VAL A 86 24.77 -11.32 -0.36
CA VAL A 86 23.67 -11.30 0.62
C VAL A 86 23.56 -9.91 1.27
N LYS A 87 24.68 -9.27 1.65
CA LYS A 87 24.66 -7.90 2.19
C LYS A 87 24.06 -6.90 1.20
N HIS A 88 24.53 -6.88 -0.05
CA HIS A 88 24.00 -5.98 -1.09
C HIS A 88 22.51 -6.21 -1.32
N ARG A 89 22.05 -7.47 -1.34
CA ARG A 89 20.62 -7.79 -1.45
C ARG A 89 19.81 -7.27 -0.26
N VAL A 90 20.32 -7.41 0.96
CA VAL A 90 19.67 -6.87 2.17
C VAL A 90 19.61 -5.34 2.11
N TYR A 91 20.65 -4.67 1.64
CA TYR A 91 20.63 -3.21 1.47
C TYR A 91 19.59 -2.76 0.43
N LEU A 92 19.45 -3.48 -0.69
CA LEU A 92 18.42 -3.18 -1.68
C LEU A 92 17.01 -3.41 -1.15
N GLU A 93 16.76 -4.54 -0.48
CA GLU A 93 15.42 -4.93 -0.02
C GLU A 93 14.97 -4.18 1.23
N LYS A 94 15.84 -4.04 2.23
CA LYS A 94 15.51 -3.44 3.53
C LYS A 94 15.98 -2.00 3.69
N GLY A 95 16.99 -1.57 2.92
CA GLY A 95 17.50 -0.20 2.96
C GLY A 95 16.81 0.68 1.94
N VAL A 96 17.02 0.39 0.65
CA VAL A 96 16.60 1.25 -0.46
C VAL A 96 15.08 1.25 -0.64
N ARG A 97 14.42 0.09 -0.77
CA ARG A 97 12.97 0.01 -1.01
C ARG A 97 12.10 0.84 -0.04
N PRO A 98 12.24 0.75 1.30
CA PRO A 98 11.40 1.55 2.18
C PRO A 98 11.70 3.05 2.12
N LEU A 99 12.92 3.45 1.73
CA LEU A 99 13.26 4.85 1.50
C LEU A 99 12.64 5.35 0.19
N GLU A 100 12.61 4.52 -0.85
CA GLU A 100 11.90 4.82 -2.10
C GLU A 100 10.40 4.99 -1.87
N ASP A 101 9.78 4.12 -1.07
CA ASP A 101 8.35 4.24 -0.76
C ASP A 101 8.03 5.55 -0.01
N ARG A 102 8.92 5.99 0.90
CA ARG A 102 8.77 7.25 1.63
C ARG A 102 9.00 8.47 0.73
N LEU A 103 9.96 8.39 -0.19
CA LEU A 103 10.32 9.48 -1.10
C LEU A 103 9.57 9.42 -2.43
N LYS A 104 8.67 8.45 -2.63
CA LYS A 104 7.97 8.22 -3.89
C LYS A 104 7.35 9.48 -4.46
N TYR A 105 6.67 10.26 -3.62
CA TYR A 105 6.07 11.52 -4.05
C TYR A 105 7.11 12.54 -4.54
N GLN A 106 8.25 12.66 -3.85
CA GLN A 106 9.32 13.57 -4.23
C GLN A 106 9.99 13.12 -5.53
N ILE A 107 10.22 11.81 -5.68
CA ILE A 107 10.72 11.20 -6.91
C ILE A 107 9.75 11.47 -8.06
N ASP A 108 8.46 11.15 -7.89
CA ASP A 108 7.43 11.35 -8.91
C ASP A 108 7.29 12.84 -9.27
N LYS A 109 7.43 13.75 -8.31
CA LYS A 109 7.41 15.20 -8.55
C LYS A 109 8.58 15.65 -9.42
N VAL A 110 9.80 15.21 -9.09
CA VAL A 110 11.03 15.57 -9.84
C VAL A 110 11.01 14.93 -11.22
N VAL A 111 10.58 13.68 -11.34
CA VAL A 111 10.42 12.99 -12.63
C VAL A 111 9.39 13.71 -13.50
N ARG A 112 8.26 14.11 -12.92
CA ARG A 112 7.24 14.87 -13.66
C ARG A 112 7.74 16.23 -14.11
N ALA A 113 8.47 16.95 -13.26
CA ALA A 113 9.09 18.22 -13.63
C ALA A 113 10.08 18.04 -14.79
N ALA A 114 10.95 17.03 -14.73
CA ALA A 114 11.90 16.71 -15.80
C ALA A 114 11.19 16.30 -17.11
N GLU A 115 10.10 15.54 -17.04
CA GLU A 115 9.28 15.19 -18.21
C GLU A 115 8.62 16.42 -18.83
N ASP A 116 8.08 17.32 -18.02
CA ASP A 116 7.42 18.54 -18.51
C ASP A 116 8.44 19.53 -19.11
N GLU A 117 9.66 19.61 -18.56
CA GLU A 117 10.78 20.34 -19.17
C GLU A 117 11.20 19.73 -20.51
N ALA A 118 11.33 18.40 -20.58
CA ALA A 118 11.66 17.70 -21.82
C ALA A 118 10.57 17.89 -22.90
N ARG A 119 9.30 17.81 -22.52
CA ARG A 119 8.17 18.11 -23.43
C ARG A 119 8.16 19.56 -23.85
N GLY A 120 8.44 20.50 -22.93
CA GLY A 120 8.57 21.92 -23.21
C GLY A 120 9.69 22.20 -24.21
N ALA A 121 10.84 21.53 -24.09
CA ALA A 121 11.94 21.63 -25.06
C ALA A 121 11.55 21.07 -26.44
N VAL A 122 10.86 19.93 -26.49
CA VAL A 122 10.36 19.34 -27.75
C VAL A 122 9.30 20.22 -28.40
N GLN A 123 8.38 20.80 -27.63
CA GLN A 123 7.36 21.73 -28.13
C GLN A 123 8.00 23.03 -28.62
N LYS A 124 8.96 23.61 -27.89
CA LYS A 124 9.74 24.77 -28.35
C LYS A 124 10.50 24.47 -29.64
N ALA A 125 11.10 23.29 -29.76
CA ALA A 125 11.78 22.86 -30.99
C ALA A 125 10.82 22.58 -32.16
N ALA A 126 9.60 22.12 -31.89
CA ALA A 126 8.57 21.90 -32.92
C ALA A 126 7.99 23.23 -33.44
N ILE A 127 7.74 24.18 -32.53
CA ILE A 127 7.31 25.55 -32.88
C ILE A 127 8.39 26.26 -33.70
N ALA A 128 9.66 26.14 -33.30
CA ALA A 128 10.79 26.68 -34.07
C ALA A 128 10.90 26.07 -35.48
N LYS A 129 10.61 24.77 -35.66
CA LYS A 129 10.59 24.13 -36.98
C LYS A 129 9.38 24.54 -37.83
N GLN A 130 8.23 24.78 -37.22
CA GLN A 130 7.02 25.22 -37.92
C GLN A 130 7.13 26.68 -38.39
N ALA A 131 7.90 27.51 -37.67
CA ALA A 131 8.28 28.86 -38.12
C ALA A 131 9.21 28.86 -39.35
N THR A 132 9.95 27.76 -39.60
CA THR A 132 10.88 27.65 -40.74
C THR A 132 10.28 27.02 -42.01
N SER A 133 9.03 26.51 -41.98
CA SER A 133 8.40 25.83 -43.11
C SER A 133 7.19 26.55 -43.73
N ALA A 134 6.94 27.81 -43.37
CA ALA A 134 5.94 28.63 -44.05
C ALA A 134 6.48 29.07 -45.45
N PRO A 135 5.81 28.71 -46.56
CA PRO A 135 6.13 29.28 -47.86
C PRO A 135 5.69 30.75 -47.89
N LYS A 136 6.59 31.63 -48.30
CA LYS A 136 6.33 33.05 -48.54
C LYS A 136 5.25 33.20 -49.62
N ASN A 137 4.12 33.81 -49.26
CA ASN A 137 3.24 34.55 -50.16
C ASN A 137 2.86 35.85 -49.44
N ASP A 138 3.57 36.90 -49.86
CA ASP A 138 3.28 38.33 -50.00
C ASP A 138 2.26 39.09 -49.12
N GLU A 139 2.77 40.26 -48.68
CA GLU A 139 2.10 41.55 -48.41
C GLU A 139 1.19 41.66 -47.18
N ASP A 140 1.69 42.17 -46.05
CA ASP A 140 1.62 43.59 -45.67
C ASP A 140 2.33 43.83 -44.32
N SER A 141 2.92 45.01 -44.16
CA SER A 141 3.71 45.47 -43.01
C SER A 141 2.79 46.00 -41.90
N ASP A 142 3.00 45.59 -40.65
CA ASP A 142 3.48 46.51 -39.61
C ASP A 142 3.77 45.79 -38.28
N ASP A 143 4.77 46.37 -37.64
CA ASP A 143 5.64 45.99 -36.53
C ASP A 143 4.95 46.07 -35.16
N ASP A 144 5.25 45.13 -34.25
CA ASP A 144 5.72 45.46 -32.90
C ASP A 144 6.07 44.20 -32.08
N GLU A 145 7.21 44.30 -31.39
CA GLU A 145 8.03 43.26 -30.82
C GLU A 145 7.52 42.74 -29.46
N ASP A 146 7.31 41.42 -29.36
CA ASP A 146 6.93 40.74 -28.12
C ASP A 146 8.19 40.23 -27.40
N ALA A 147 8.70 41.03 -26.46
CA ALA A 147 9.87 40.70 -25.64
C ALA A 147 9.65 41.00 -24.16
N SER A 148 9.73 39.92 -23.36
CA SER A 148 10.16 39.90 -21.96
C SER A 148 9.24 40.51 -20.90
N ASP A 149 8.35 39.70 -20.33
CA ASP A 149 8.28 39.58 -18.86
C ASP A 149 7.61 38.27 -18.42
N SER A 150 8.35 37.40 -17.73
CA SER A 150 7.79 36.41 -16.79
C SER A 150 8.93 35.65 -16.11
N ALA A 151 9.69 36.35 -15.27
CA ALA A 151 10.47 35.75 -14.19
C ALA A 151 9.91 36.25 -12.84
N SER A 152 9.76 35.31 -11.88
CA SER A 152 9.18 35.47 -10.52
C SER A 152 7.72 35.93 -10.49
N GLU A 153 6.77 35.12 -10.05
CA GLU A 153 6.59 34.88 -8.62
C GLU A 153 6.13 33.45 -8.30
N ALA A 154 6.67 32.94 -7.22
CA ALA A 154 6.25 31.72 -6.57
C ALA A 154 5.02 32.05 -5.69
N ASP A 155 3.81 31.85 -6.19
CA ASP A 155 2.63 31.74 -5.34
C ASP A 155 2.57 30.35 -4.70
N SER A 156 3.43 30.16 -3.71
CA SER A 156 3.18 29.30 -2.58
C SER A 156 2.07 29.91 -1.71
N ASP A 157 1.09 29.06 -1.40
CA ASP A 157 0.17 29.18 -0.26
C ASP A 157 -0.98 30.20 -0.35
N ASP A 158 -2.15 29.70 -0.78
CA ASP A 158 -3.39 30.08 -0.08
C ASP A 158 -4.26 28.86 0.27
N GLY A 159 -3.64 27.93 0.99
CA GLY A 159 -4.33 26.92 1.80
C GLY A 159 -4.59 27.38 3.24
N LEU A 160 -4.35 28.67 3.56
CA LEU A 160 -4.44 29.25 4.89
C LEU A 160 -5.53 30.33 5.05
N ALA A 161 -6.32 30.63 4.00
CA ALA A 161 -7.52 31.46 4.11
C ALA A 161 -8.71 30.81 4.86
N PHE A 162 -8.54 29.66 5.52
CA PHE A 162 -9.56 29.11 6.42
C PHE A 162 -9.54 29.80 7.79
N ARG A 163 -9.91 31.08 7.81
CA ARG A 163 -10.20 31.80 9.06
C ARG A 163 -11.56 31.32 9.59
N PRO A 164 -11.66 30.79 10.83
CA PRO A 164 -12.95 30.45 11.42
C PRO A 164 -13.78 31.73 11.58
N ASN A 165 -15.03 31.69 11.12
CA ASN A 165 -15.95 32.81 11.12
C ASN A 165 -16.39 33.11 12.56
N PRO A 166 -15.98 34.23 13.20
CA PRO A 166 -16.27 34.49 14.62
C PRO A 166 -17.75 34.81 14.88
N GLY A 167 -18.56 35.02 13.84
CA GLY A 167 -20.01 35.24 13.95
C GLY A 167 -20.83 34.02 14.37
N ASN A 168 -20.25 32.81 14.39
CA ASN A 168 -20.91 31.61 14.92
C ASN A 168 -20.71 31.38 16.42
N LEU A 169 -19.91 32.23 17.08
CA LEU A 169 -19.66 32.16 18.53
C LEU A 169 -20.58 33.08 19.35
N THR A 170 -21.33 33.97 18.70
CA THR A 170 -22.35 34.79 19.38
C THR A 170 -23.70 34.09 19.30
N ARG A 171 -24.01 33.28 20.32
CA ARG A 171 -25.36 32.75 20.53
C ARG A 171 -26.29 33.95 20.83
N PRO A 172 -27.36 34.19 20.05
CA PRO A 172 -28.28 35.27 20.37
C PRO A 172 -28.93 34.99 21.74
N THR A 173 -28.74 35.93 22.65
CA THR A 173 -29.43 35.99 23.93
C THR A 173 -30.81 36.59 23.70
N ASP A 174 -31.79 35.99 24.39
CA ASP A 174 -33.19 36.38 24.52
C ASP A 174 -34.06 36.12 23.28
N SER A 175 -35.26 35.57 23.37
CA SER A 175 -36.07 35.08 24.48
C SER A 175 -37.30 34.43 23.86
N THR A 176 -37.80 33.34 24.45
CA THR A 176 -39.23 32.99 24.66
C THR A 176 -39.37 31.50 24.87
N GLU A 177 -39.62 31.17 26.14
CA GLU A 177 -40.10 29.89 26.60
C GLU A 177 -41.48 29.58 26.01
N ALA A 178 -41.70 28.32 25.63
CA ALA A 178 -43.01 27.68 25.66
C ALA A 178 -42.82 26.17 25.96
N PRO A 179 -43.28 25.66 27.10
CA PRO A 179 -43.24 24.24 27.44
C PRO A 179 -44.59 23.54 27.13
N SER A 180 -44.57 22.20 27.24
CA SER A 180 -45.67 21.21 27.19
C SER A 180 -45.82 20.44 25.86
N SER A 181 -45.97 19.11 25.83
CA SER A 181 -46.34 18.14 26.86
C SER A 181 -45.87 16.72 26.50
N SER A 182 -45.39 15.98 27.51
CA SER A 182 -45.22 14.52 27.48
C SER A 182 -46.43 13.85 28.14
N ARG A 183 -46.77 12.65 27.63
CA ARG A 183 -47.88 11.78 28.04
C ARG A 183 -47.64 11.13 29.41
N GLY A 184 -48.71 10.90 30.19
CA GLY A 184 -48.88 9.65 30.93
C GLY A 184 -49.34 9.70 32.39
N ALA A 185 -50.59 9.28 32.58
CA ALA A 185 -51.17 8.53 33.70
C ALA A 185 -51.47 9.23 35.05
N GLU A 186 -52.77 9.16 35.37
CA GLU A 186 -53.45 9.56 36.61
C GLU A 186 -52.89 8.84 37.85
N ALA A 187 -52.67 9.58 38.93
CA ALA A 187 -52.53 9.03 40.28
C ALA A 187 -53.79 9.35 41.07
N THR A 188 -54.56 8.34 41.43
CA THR A 188 -55.66 8.44 42.40
C THR A 188 -55.08 8.84 43.75
N ASN A 189 -55.68 9.84 44.40
CA ASN A 189 -55.28 10.38 45.71
C ASN A 189 -55.55 9.40 46.85
N ASP A 190 -54.81 8.31 46.90
CA ASP A 190 -54.63 7.54 48.13
C ASP A 190 -53.46 8.20 48.87
N GLY A 191 -53.72 8.81 50.04
CA GLY A 191 -52.73 9.51 50.89
C GLY A 191 -51.60 8.62 51.44
N ILE A 192 -51.38 7.47 50.81
CA ILE A 192 -50.30 6.53 51.07
C ILE A 192 -49.11 6.91 50.20
N TYR A 193 -48.11 7.51 50.83
CA TYR A 193 -46.83 7.79 50.20
C TYR A 193 -46.18 6.51 49.68
N ARG A 194 -46.14 6.36 48.37
CA ARG A 194 -45.39 5.29 47.70
C ARG A 194 -44.04 5.86 47.28
N PRO A 195 -42.93 5.40 47.88
CA PRO A 195 -41.62 5.86 47.48
C PRO A 195 -41.37 5.51 46.00
N PRO A 196 -40.73 6.41 45.24
CA PRO A 196 -40.51 6.21 43.82
C PRO A 196 -39.64 4.98 43.59
N ARG A 197 -40.06 4.11 42.67
CA ARG A 197 -39.25 2.97 42.24
C ARG A 197 -38.15 3.49 41.32
N ILE A 198 -36.96 3.67 41.88
CA ILE A 198 -35.77 4.10 41.12
C ILE A 198 -35.28 2.88 40.33
N ASN A 199 -35.47 2.90 39.01
CA ASN A 199 -34.77 1.96 38.13
C ASN A 199 -33.27 2.27 38.21
N ALA A 200 -32.41 1.24 38.23
CA ALA A 200 -30.97 1.41 38.40
C ALA A 200 -30.40 2.45 37.44
N THR A 201 -30.06 3.63 37.97
CA THR A 201 -29.44 4.72 37.22
C THR A 201 -28.00 4.31 36.95
N THR A 202 -27.66 4.01 35.70
CA THR A 202 -26.27 3.79 35.31
C THR A 202 -25.52 5.12 35.44
N MET A 203 -24.44 5.14 36.21
CA MET A 203 -23.54 6.29 36.31
C MET A 203 -23.09 6.73 34.90
N PRO A 204 -23.03 8.05 34.60
CA PRO A 204 -22.36 8.54 33.41
C PRO A 204 -20.86 8.32 33.61
N ALA A 205 -20.38 7.12 33.25
CA ALA A 205 -18.97 6.90 33.05
C ALA A 205 -18.49 7.86 31.94
N PRO A 206 -17.25 8.40 32.00
CA PRO A 206 -16.62 8.97 30.81
C PRO A 206 -16.77 7.96 29.67
N PRO A 207 -16.98 8.36 28.41
CA PRO A 207 -17.38 7.47 27.31
C PRO A 207 -16.42 6.30 27.16
N SER A 208 -16.66 5.26 27.97
CA SER A 208 -15.94 4.02 27.93
C SER A 208 -16.51 3.31 26.73
N PRO A 209 -15.69 2.86 25.78
CA PRO A 209 -16.14 2.29 24.52
C PRO A 209 -16.70 0.90 24.79
N ARG A 210 -17.89 0.81 25.40
CA ARG A 210 -18.57 -0.46 25.54
C ARG A 210 -20.08 -0.30 25.42
N ARG A 211 -20.53 -0.86 24.29
CA ARG A 211 -21.85 -1.41 24.00
C ARG A 211 -22.85 -0.49 23.30
N GLU A 212 -22.43 0.07 22.16
CA GLU A 212 -23.20 -0.28 20.95
C GLU A 212 -23.20 -1.80 20.91
N LYS A 213 -24.38 -2.40 20.92
CA LYS A 213 -24.59 -3.84 20.86
C LYS A 213 -23.94 -4.33 19.58
N GLY A 214 -22.64 -4.59 19.65
CA GLY A 214 -21.75 -4.58 18.50
C GLY A 214 -22.41 -5.38 17.43
N ASP A 215 -22.84 -4.69 16.37
CA ASP A 215 -23.38 -5.33 15.20
C ASP A 215 -22.37 -6.41 14.90
N ARG A 216 -22.76 -7.67 15.13
CA ARG A 216 -21.87 -8.80 14.94
C ARG A 216 -21.55 -8.69 13.48
N LYS A 217 -20.38 -8.13 13.17
CA LYS A 217 -19.97 -7.83 11.80
C LYS A 217 -20.28 -9.12 11.06
N PRO A 218 -21.11 -9.05 9.99
CA PRO A 218 -21.64 -10.25 9.36
C PRO A 218 -20.43 -11.15 9.12
N MET A 219 -20.47 -12.34 9.75
CA MET A 219 -19.30 -13.20 9.86
C MET A 219 -18.70 -13.37 8.48
N ARG A 220 -17.48 -12.86 8.28
CA ARG A 220 -16.74 -13.01 7.03
C ARG A 220 -16.68 -14.49 6.69
N SER A 221 -16.85 -14.83 5.41
CA SER A 221 -16.71 -16.21 4.97
C SER A 221 -15.26 -16.62 5.08
N ASN A 222 -14.98 -17.71 5.82
CA ASN A 222 -13.63 -18.24 6.03
C ASN A 222 -12.88 -18.45 4.70
N THR A 223 -13.57 -18.97 3.67
CA THR A 223 -12.97 -19.20 2.35
C THR A 223 -12.48 -17.92 1.64
N ILE A 224 -13.18 -16.80 1.82
CA ILE A 224 -12.71 -15.50 1.28
C ILE A 224 -11.53 -15.01 2.11
N ASP A 225 -11.55 -15.23 3.42
CA ASP A 225 -10.46 -14.83 4.31
C ASP A 225 -9.17 -15.60 4.00
N GLU A 226 -9.27 -16.91 3.74
CA GLU A 226 -8.17 -17.77 3.28
C GLU A 226 -7.66 -17.32 1.92
N TYR A 227 -8.54 -17.14 0.93
CA TYR A 227 -8.16 -16.61 -0.39
C TYR A 227 -7.45 -15.26 -0.31
N VAL A 228 -7.93 -14.36 0.56
CA VAL A 228 -7.29 -13.06 0.77
C VAL A 228 -5.92 -13.21 1.43
N ALA A 229 -5.80 -14.09 2.42
CA ALA A 229 -4.56 -14.29 3.17
C ALA A 229 -3.47 -15.00 2.36
N ASP A 230 -3.84 -16.00 1.56
CA ASP A 230 -2.89 -16.87 0.86
C ASP A 230 -2.60 -16.41 -0.58
N GLU A 231 -3.60 -15.89 -1.30
CA GLU A 231 -3.45 -15.54 -2.72
C GLU A 231 -3.32 -14.03 -2.98
N LEU A 232 -4.10 -13.18 -2.30
CA LEU A 232 -4.08 -11.72 -2.55
C LEU A 232 -3.03 -11.00 -1.71
N SER A 233 -2.81 -11.46 -0.49
CA SER A 233 -1.89 -10.84 0.44
C SER A 233 -0.46 -11.31 0.15
N GLY A 234 0.44 -10.37 -0.11
CA GLY A 234 1.89 -10.65 -0.13
C GLY A 234 2.51 -10.79 1.27
N ALA A 235 1.71 -10.76 2.33
CA ALA A 235 2.19 -10.88 3.70
C ALA A 235 2.41 -12.36 4.07
N PRO A 236 3.56 -12.73 4.67
CA PRO A 236 3.79 -14.10 5.10
C PRO A 236 2.84 -14.49 6.23
N THR A 237 2.16 -15.64 6.07
CA THR A 237 1.31 -16.22 7.12
C THR A 237 2.14 -17.09 8.06
N ALA A 238 1.90 -16.99 9.37
CA ALA A 238 2.63 -17.76 10.37
C ALA A 238 2.16 -19.22 10.36
N GLN A 239 2.97 -20.10 9.77
CA GLN A 239 2.73 -21.54 9.75
C GLN A 239 3.32 -22.21 11.00
N PRO A 240 2.60 -23.13 11.65
CA PRO A 240 3.10 -23.86 12.80
C PRO A 240 4.17 -24.89 12.37
N SER A 241 4.98 -25.32 13.34
CA SER A 241 5.87 -26.47 13.13
C SER A 241 5.05 -27.74 12.87
N ILE A 242 5.49 -28.57 11.92
CA ILE A 242 4.78 -29.77 11.43
C ILE A 242 4.36 -30.70 12.57
N GLY A 243 5.20 -30.86 13.60
CA GLY A 243 4.90 -31.74 14.74
C GLY A 243 3.98 -31.13 15.80
N SER A 244 3.74 -29.82 15.78
CA SER A 244 2.97 -29.13 16.83
C SER A 244 1.45 -29.21 16.64
N THR A 245 1.01 -29.56 15.44
CA THR A 245 -0.41 -29.68 15.06
C THR A 245 -0.99 -31.05 15.33
N ILE A 246 -0.14 -32.07 15.47
CA ILE A 246 -0.56 -33.46 15.64
C ILE A 246 -1.03 -33.69 17.08
N THR A 247 -2.22 -34.27 17.25
CA THR A 247 -2.84 -34.59 18.54
C THR A 247 -3.19 -36.06 18.66
N ALA A 248 -3.42 -36.50 19.90
CA ALA A 248 -3.85 -37.86 20.21
C ALA A 248 -2.94 -38.94 19.60
N GLY A 249 -1.63 -38.68 19.55
CA GLY A 249 -0.63 -39.61 19.03
C GLY A 249 -0.76 -39.90 17.52
N GLY A 250 -1.15 -38.89 16.71
CA GLY A 250 -1.27 -39.06 15.26
C GLY A 250 -2.67 -39.43 14.77
N ARG A 251 -3.66 -39.48 15.68
CA ARG A 251 -5.04 -39.79 15.30
C ARG A 251 -5.78 -38.59 14.70
N ARG A 252 -5.35 -37.37 15.02
CA ARG A 252 -5.99 -36.12 14.60
C ARG A 252 -4.99 -34.98 14.48
N ASP A 253 -5.21 -34.11 13.51
CA ASP A 253 -4.48 -32.86 13.36
C ASP A 253 -5.36 -31.68 13.72
N LYS A 254 -4.80 -30.67 14.40
CA LYS A 254 -5.51 -29.45 14.79
C LYS A 254 -5.79 -28.59 13.56
N SER A 255 -7.05 -28.19 13.39
CA SER A 255 -7.40 -27.21 12.37
C SER A 255 -6.82 -25.83 12.66
N ALA A 256 -6.73 -24.96 11.65
CA ALA A 256 -6.29 -23.59 11.82
C ALA A 256 -7.14 -22.82 12.87
N ARG A 257 -8.44 -23.13 12.94
CA ARG A 257 -9.35 -22.55 13.93
C ARG A 257 -9.08 -23.07 15.34
N GLU A 258 -8.95 -24.39 15.51
CA GLU A 258 -8.66 -24.98 16.82
C GLU A 258 -7.34 -24.44 17.40
N ARG A 259 -6.34 -24.25 16.54
CA ARG A 259 -5.06 -23.64 16.92
C ARG A 259 -5.20 -22.20 17.40
N ARG A 260 -6.05 -21.40 16.77
CA ARG A 260 -6.36 -20.02 17.22
C ARG A 260 -7.07 -20.04 18.57
N GLU A 261 -8.06 -20.92 18.76
CA GLU A 261 -8.78 -21.05 20.02
C GLU A 261 -7.85 -21.50 21.17
N GLU A 262 -6.90 -22.38 20.91
CA GLU A 262 -5.86 -22.75 21.88
C GLU A 262 -4.87 -21.61 22.17
N ALA A 263 -4.43 -20.88 21.15
CA ALA A 263 -3.54 -19.72 21.33
C ALA A 263 -4.22 -18.60 22.14
N GLU A 264 -5.54 -18.40 21.95
CA GLU A 264 -6.34 -17.50 22.78
C GLU A 264 -6.41 -18.00 24.23
N ARG A 265 -6.56 -19.31 24.44
CA ARG A 265 -6.54 -19.91 25.78
C ARG A 265 -5.18 -19.70 26.46
N THR A 266 -4.07 -19.98 25.78
CA THR A 266 -2.72 -19.79 26.35
C THR A 266 -2.45 -18.33 26.64
N ALA A 267 -2.82 -17.42 25.72
CA ALA A 267 -2.68 -15.99 25.92
C ALA A 267 -3.45 -15.52 27.16
N TYR A 268 -4.65 -16.06 27.41
CA TYR A 268 -5.42 -15.78 28.61
C TYR A 268 -4.76 -16.34 29.88
N GLU A 269 -4.29 -17.58 29.84
CA GLU A 269 -3.61 -18.21 30.97
C GLU A 269 -2.31 -17.47 31.33
N GLU A 270 -1.58 -16.98 30.34
CA GLU A 270 -0.36 -16.18 30.50
C GLU A 270 -0.65 -14.75 30.97
N SER A 271 -1.69 -14.10 30.42
CA SER A 271 -2.05 -12.73 30.83
C SER A 271 -2.60 -12.66 32.24
N ASN A 272 -3.34 -13.69 32.66
CA ASN A 272 -4.01 -13.74 33.96
C ASN A 272 -3.26 -14.63 34.96
N LEU A 273 -2.19 -15.29 34.54
CA LEU A 273 -1.35 -16.20 35.35
C LEU A 273 -2.16 -17.29 36.07
N VAL A 274 -3.30 -17.69 35.52
CA VAL A 274 -4.22 -18.69 36.09
C VAL A 274 -4.63 -19.67 35.01
N ARG A 275 -4.48 -20.97 35.29
CA ARG A 275 -4.89 -22.04 34.38
C ARG A 275 -6.41 -22.19 34.34
N LEU A 276 -6.96 -22.29 33.13
CA LEU A 276 -8.37 -22.60 32.95
C LEU A 276 -8.65 -24.08 33.29
N PRO A 277 -9.79 -24.39 33.92
CA PRO A 277 -10.18 -25.78 34.15
C PRO A 277 -10.35 -26.53 32.82
N LYS A 278 -10.37 -27.86 32.91
CA LYS A 278 -10.69 -28.70 31.75
C LYS A 278 -12.13 -28.40 31.30
N GLU A 279 -12.37 -28.48 29.98
CA GLU A 279 -13.69 -28.22 29.40
C GLU A 279 -14.77 -29.04 30.12
N SER A 280 -15.90 -28.38 30.43
CA SER A 280 -17.03 -29.05 31.07
C SER A 280 -17.67 -30.06 30.12
N LYS A 281 -18.40 -31.07 30.66
CA LYS A 281 -19.14 -32.04 29.83
C LYS A 281 -20.09 -31.36 28.83
N LYS A 282 -20.68 -30.24 29.23
CA LYS A 282 -21.57 -29.42 28.38
C LYS A 282 -20.82 -28.74 27.24
N GLU A 283 -19.64 -28.18 27.50
CA GLU A 283 -18.80 -27.55 26.48
C GLU A 283 -18.24 -28.58 25.52
N ARG A 284 -17.78 -29.72 26.04
CA ARG A 284 -17.30 -30.83 25.23
C ARG A 284 -18.38 -31.35 24.27
N ALA A 285 -19.61 -31.56 24.73
CA ALA A 285 -20.72 -31.97 23.87
C ALA A 285 -21.01 -30.93 22.76
N LYS A 286 -20.89 -29.63 23.07
CA LYS A 286 -21.07 -28.54 22.10
C LYS A 286 -19.91 -28.46 21.11
N LYS A 287 -18.69 -28.77 21.54
CA LYS A 287 -17.48 -28.84 20.70
C LYS A 287 -17.52 -30.06 19.80
N ASP A 288 -17.87 -31.24 20.33
CA ASP A 288 -18.03 -32.47 19.57
C ASP A 288 -19.07 -32.33 18.44
N GLY A 289 -20.20 -31.67 18.70
CA GLY A 289 -21.20 -31.36 17.67
C GLY A 289 -20.73 -30.36 16.59
N ARG A 290 -19.62 -29.64 16.80
CA ARG A 290 -18.98 -28.75 15.81
C ARG A 290 -17.80 -29.42 15.13
N ASN A 291 -17.04 -30.23 15.88
CA ASN A 291 -15.84 -30.95 15.43
C ASN A 291 -16.19 -32.23 14.66
N ASN A 292 -17.44 -32.69 14.70
CA ASN A 292 -17.93 -33.75 13.81
C ASN A 292 -18.22 -33.24 12.38
N ARG A 293 -17.86 -31.99 12.07
CA ARG A 293 -17.76 -31.47 10.71
C ARG A 293 -16.39 -31.84 10.18
N GLY A 294 -16.35 -32.64 9.14
CA GLY A 294 -15.17 -33.35 8.66
C GLY A 294 -14.04 -32.41 8.31
N GLY A 295 -12.99 -32.45 9.13
CA GLY A 295 -11.67 -31.95 8.76
C GLY A 295 -10.77 -33.14 8.41
N PHE A 296 -10.04 -33.05 7.31
CA PHE A 296 -9.07 -34.06 6.90
C PHE A 296 -7.69 -33.39 6.87
N GLY A 297 -6.68 -34.03 7.47
CA GLY A 297 -5.31 -33.50 7.47
C GLY A 297 -5.13 -32.10 8.09
N GLY A 298 -6.02 -31.70 9.01
CA GLY A 298 -5.97 -30.36 9.62
C GLY A 298 -6.62 -29.24 8.80
N GLU A 299 -7.21 -29.55 7.64
CA GLU A 299 -7.99 -28.62 6.82
C GLU A 299 -9.50 -28.86 7.00
N GLU A 300 -10.30 -27.79 6.91
CA GLU A 300 -11.77 -27.83 7.11
C GLU A 300 -12.50 -27.90 5.75
N PHE A 301 -12.96 -29.08 5.33
CA PHE A 301 -13.57 -29.27 3.98
C PHE A 301 -15.08 -28.94 3.90
N ASP A 302 -15.78 -28.91 5.04
CA ASP A 302 -17.24 -28.71 5.11
C ASP A 302 -17.71 -27.26 4.83
N LEU A 303 -16.82 -26.39 4.35
CA LEU A 303 -17.11 -24.99 4.02
C LEU A 303 -17.99 -24.82 2.76
N LEU A 304 -18.18 -25.88 1.96
CA LEU A 304 -18.90 -25.84 0.68
C LEU A 304 -20.42 -25.70 0.82
N GLY A 305 -21.04 -26.14 1.93
CA GLY A 305 -22.51 -26.09 2.07
C GLY A 305 -23.05 -24.69 2.42
N GLN A 306 -22.71 -24.21 3.61
CA GLN A 306 -23.25 -22.94 4.13
C GLN A 306 -22.43 -21.71 3.71
N GLY A 307 -21.17 -21.91 3.32
CA GLY A 307 -20.24 -20.86 2.91
C GLY A 307 -20.61 -20.24 1.56
N ILE A 308 -21.00 -21.04 0.57
CA ILE A 308 -21.27 -20.57 -0.80
C ILE A 308 -22.38 -19.51 -0.84
N SER A 309 -23.52 -19.75 -0.17
CA SER A 309 -24.61 -18.77 -0.14
C SER A 309 -24.21 -17.46 0.55
N ARG A 310 -23.17 -17.47 1.38
CA ARG A 310 -22.63 -16.28 2.03
C ARG A 310 -21.65 -15.56 1.11
N ILE A 311 -20.81 -16.30 0.38
CA ILE A 311 -19.94 -15.76 -0.68
C ILE A 311 -20.81 -15.04 -1.71
N GLU A 312 -21.86 -15.70 -2.21
CA GLU A 312 -22.78 -15.11 -3.19
C GLU A 312 -23.46 -13.84 -2.66
N ARG A 313 -23.88 -13.83 -1.39
CA ARG A 313 -24.41 -12.61 -0.76
C ARG A 313 -23.34 -11.53 -0.61
N LEU A 314 -22.10 -11.87 -0.26
CA LEU A 314 -21.01 -10.92 -0.08
C LEU A 314 -20.56 -10.32 -1.41
N THR A 315 -20.49 -11.11 -2.48
CA THR A 315 -20.16 -10.63 -3.84
C THR A 315 -21.28 -9.73 -4.39
N LYS A 316 -22.54 -10.16 -4.28
CA LYS A 316 -23.70 -9.34 -4.66
C LYS A 316 -23.85 -8.07 -3.79
N LYS A 317 -23.48 -8.15 -2.51
CA LYS A 317 -23.46 -6.99 -1.60
C LYS A 317 -22.30 -6.05 -1.91
N GLY A 318 -21.13 -6.56 -2.30
CA GLY A 318 -20.02 -5.74 -2.79
C GLY A 318 -20.41 -4.93 -4.03
N GLU A 319 -21.24 -5.52 -4.91
CA GLU A 319 -21.77 -4.83 -6.09
C GLU A 319 -22.88 -3.82 -5.78
N ARG A 320 -23.72 -4.06 -4.76
CA ARG A 320 -24.94 -3.25 -4.51
C ARG A 320 -24.90 -2.35 -3.27
N SER A 321 -24.16 -2.71 -2.23
CA SER A 321 -24.18 -2.04 -0.93
C SER A 321 -22.86 -2.12 -0.14
N GLY A 322 -21.74 -1.72 -0.76
CA GLY A 322 -20.71 -1.03 0.02
C GLY A 322 -21.35 0.15 0.76
N ALA A 323 -20.70 0.71 1.77
CA ALA A 323 -21.21 1.85 2.58
C ALA A 323 -21.46 3.17 1.80
N GLY A 324 -21.66 3.08 0.48
CA GLY A 324 -22.52 3.94 -0.34
C GLY A 324 -23.33 3.01 -1.25
N GLY A 325 -24.55 2.67 -0.86
CA GLY A 325 -25.47 1.87 -1.68
C GLY A 325 -25.65 2.53 -3.03
N VAL A 326 -25.60 1.74 -4.12
CA VAL A 326 -25.60 2.15 -5.54
C VAL A 326 -25.56 3.67 -5.68
N GLY A 327 -24.37 4.24 -5.51
CA GLY A 327 -24.17 5.64 -5.79
C GLY A 327 -24.82 5.94 -7.14
N GLY A 328 -25.62 7.00 -7.19
CA GLY A 328 -26.30 7.43 -8.41
C GLY A 328 -25.33 7.41 -9.59
N ALA A 329 -25.82 7.37 -10.83
CA ALA A 329 -24.97 7.25 -12.02
C ALA A 329 -23.70 8.14 -11.98
N LEU A 330 -23.79 9.30 -11.33
CA LEU A 330 -22.69 10.21 -11.00
C LEU A 330 -21.56 9.63 -10.14
N GLU A 331 -21.85 8.90 -9.05
CA GLU A 331 -20.81 8.30 -8.19
C GLU A 331 -20.13 7.11 -8.89
N ARG A 332 -20.90 6.36 -9.68
CA ARG A 332 -20.36 5.31 -10.56
C ARG A 332 -19.46 5.90 -11.65
N SER A 333 -19.85 7.05 -12.21
CA SER A 333 -19.03 7.82 -13.16
C SER A 333 -17.79 8.43 -12.51
N ARG A 334 -17.84 8.87 -11.24
CA ARG A 334 -16.64 9.38 -10.54
C ARG A 334 -15.64 8.27 -10.21
N LYS A 335 -16.11 7.05 -9.94
CA LYS A 335 -15.25 5.88 -9.67
C LYS A 335 -14.62 5.31 -10.94
N ARG A 336 -15.28 5.45 -12.10
CA ARG A 336 -14.70 5.11 -13.41
C ARG A 336 -14.06 6.37 -14.00
N LYS A 337 -12.74 6.51 -13.86
CA LYS A 337 -12.03 7.53 -14.63
C LYS A 337 -12.35 7.25 -16.11
N VAL A 338 -12.88 8.25 -16.81
CA VAL A 338 -13.13 8.14 -18.26
C VAL A 338 -11.75 8.06 -18.90
N ASP A 339 -11.26 6.86 -19.15
CA ASP A 339 -10.16 6.66 -20.07
C ASP A 339 -10.76 6.80 -21.47
N ASP A 340 -10.37 7.87 -22.18
CA ASP A 340 -10.80 8.17 -23.55
C ASP A 340 -10.38 7.11 -24.60
N ASN A 341 -9.80 5.99 -24.15
CA ASN A 341 -9.21 4.96 -25.00
C ASN A 341 -9.94 3.61 -24.97
N ASP A 342 -11.12 3.49 -24.33
CA ASP A 342 -11.93 2.28 -24.45
C ASP A 342 -13.08 2.49 -25.45
N GLY A 343 -12.89 1.90 -26.63
CA GLY A 343 -13.76 2.03 -27.77
C GLY A 343 -15.17 1.50 -27.51
N GLY A 344 -16.14 2.35 -27.81
CA GLY A 344 -17.49 2.03 -28.28
C GLY A 344 -18.00 0.60 -28.03
N ARG A 345 -18.41 0.29 -26.81
CA ARG A 345 -19.39 -0.79 -26.56
C ARG A 345 -20.59 -0.27 -25.77
N GLY A 346 -21.58 0.13 -26.56
CA GLY A 346 -23.03 0.18 -26.32
C GLY A 346 -23.53 0.04 -24.88
N GLY A 347 -24.06 1.16 -24.38
CA GLY A 347 -25.02 1.20 -23.29
C GLY A 347 -25.60 2.61 -23.20
N ALA A 348 -26.93 2.74 -23.32
CA ALA A 348 -27.71 3.98 -23.46
C ALA A 348 -27.68 4.94 -22.23
N GLY A 349 -26.52 5.11 -21.59
CA GLY A 349 -26.30 6.00 -20.45
C GLY A 349 -24.95 6.72 -20.45
N GLY A 350 -24.15 6.59 -21.53
CA GLY A 350 -22.83 7.23 -21.66
C GLY A 350 -22.84 8.70 -22.08
N ASP A 351 -23.95 9.20 -22.63
CA ASP A 351 -24.00 10.55 -23.22
C ASP A 351 -24.27 11.68 -22.21
N ILE A 352 -24.85 11.35 -21.05
CA ILE A 352 -25.23 12.37 -20.04
C ILE A 352 -24.01 13.10 -19.48
N GLY A 353 -22.88 12.40 -19.30
CA GLY A 353 -21.63 13.00 -18.81
C GLY A 353 -21.00 13.97 -19.82
N ARG A 354 -21.00 13.59 -21.10
CA ARG A 354 -20.45 14.38 -22.21
C ARG A 354 -21.28 15.64 -22.46
N GLU A 355 -22.59 15.57 -22.34
CA GLU A 355 -23.47 16.74 -22.49
C GLU A 355 -23.29 17.76 -21.37
N PHE A 356 -23.09 17.30 -20.12
CA PHE A 356 -22.83 18.18 -18.99
C PHE A 356 -21.50 18.93 -19.14
N GLU A 357 -20.44 18.25 -19.56
CA GLU A 357 -19.14 18.88 -19.83
C GLU A 357 -19.19 19.85 -21.01
N ARG A 358 -19.90 19.51 -22.08
CA ARG A 358 -20.15 20.43 -23.20
C ARG A 358 -20.91 21.68 -22.75
N ARG A 359 -21.92 21.53 -21.88
CA ARG A 359 -22.68 22.67 -21.34
C ARG A 359 -21.82 23.53 -20.40
N LYS A 360 -20.98 22.92 -19.55
CA LYS A 360 -20.01 23.62 -18.70
C LYS A 360 -18.99 24.41 -19.52
N LYS A 361 -18.44 23.81 -20.59
CA LYS A 361 -17.47 24.46 -21.50
C LYS A 361 -18.10 25.64 -22.25
N ARG A 362 -19.37 25.54 -22.63
CA ARG A 362 -20.13 26.67 -23.22
C ARG A 362 -20.38 27.79 -22.22
N ALA A 363 -20.65 27.47 -20.95
CA ALA A 363 -20.84 28.48 -19.91
C ALA A 363 -19.54 29.22 -19.59
N MET A 364 -18.40 28.52 -19.50
CA MET A 364 -17.09 29.14 -19.29
C MET A 364 -16.63 30.04 -20.44
N ARG A 365 -17.08 29.77 -21.67
CA ARG A 365 -16.78 30.62 -22.84
C ARG A 365 -17.62 31.90 -22.92
N ARG A 366 -18.63 32.03 -22.06
CA ARG A 366 -19.59 33.14 -22.08
C ARG A 366 -19.30 34.16 -20.97
N ASN A 367 -18.31 33.91 -20.11
CA ASN A 367 -17.83 34.85 -19.11
C ASN A 367 -16.54 35.50 -19.58
#